data_AF-A0A7J3MYP6-F1
#
_entry.id   AF-A0A7J3MYP6-F1
#
_cell.length_a   1.000
_cell.length_b   1.000
_cell.length_c   1.000
_cell.angle_alpha   90.00
_cell.angle_beta   90.00
_cell.angle_gamma   90.00
#
_symmetry.space_group_name_H-M   'P 1'
#
loop_
_entity.id
_entity.type
_entity.pdbx_description
1 polymer ?
#
loop_
_entity_poly.entity_id
_entity_poly.type
_entity_poly.pdbx_seq_one_letter_code
_entity_poly.pdbx_strand_id
1 'polypeptide(L)' 'MPKAIILINTDVGAEEEVSKALSEIPEVKEVHIVYGIYDVVAIVESNTFDTLRNTVIA' A
#
# COMPACT_ATOMS: atom_id res chain seq x y z
N MET A 1 14.46 9.37 -4.54
CA MET A 1 13.09 9.32 -3.98
C MET A 1 12.99 8.04 -3.18
N PRO A 2 12.73 8.11 -1.86
CA PRO A 2 12.53 6.92 -1.05
C PRO A 2 11.33 6.10 -1.51
N LYS A 3 11.48 4.78 -1.45
CA LYS A 3 10.50 3.79 -1.88
C LYS A 3 10.32 2.73 -0.79
N ALA A 4 9.10 2.29 -0.59
CA ALA A 4 8.75 1.17 0.28
C ALA A 4 7.87 0.16 -0.45
N ILE A 5 8.00 -1.10 -0.03
CA ILE A 5 7.11 -2.19 -0.41
C ILE A 5 6.38 -2.61 0.86
N ILE A 6 5.06 -2.51 0.84
CA ILE A 6 4.19 -2.76 2.00
C ILE A 6 3.41 -4.03 1.71
N LEU A 7 3.44 -4.95 2.67
CA LEU A 7 2.71 -6.21 2.63
C LEU A 7 1.53 -6.10 3.61
N ILE A 8 0.32 -6.34 3.12
CA ILE A 8 -0.92 -6.01 3.83
C ILE A 8 -1.76 -7.29 3.91
N ASN A 9 -2.23 -7.62 5.12
CA ASN A 9 -3.34 -8.55 5.33
C ASN A 9 -4.60 -7.72 5.55
N THR A 10 -5.71 -8.15 4.99
CA THR A 10 -7.01 -7.51 5.12
C THR A 10 -7.96 -8.39 5.90
N ASP A 11 -9.08 -7.83 6.36
CA ASP A 11 -10.19 -8.66 6.80
C ASP A 11 -10.73 -9.48 5.61
N VAL A 12 -11.35 -10.62 5.93
CA VAL A 12 -11.83 -11.58 4.92
C VAL A 12 -12.80 -10.90 3.95
N GLY A 13 -12.48 -10.92 2.65
CA GLY A 13 -13.31 -10.35 1.59
C GLY A 13 -13.15 -8.84 1.39
N ALA A 14 -12.23 -8.19 2.11
CA ALA A 14 -11.96 -6.75 1.99
C ALA A 14 -10.82 -6.43 1.01
N GLU A 15 -10.25 -7.42 0.32
CA GLU A 15 -9.04 -7.28 -0.48
C GLU A 15 -9.23 -6.26 -1.63
N GLU A 16 -10.38 -6.31 -2.30
CA GLU A 16 -10.72 -5.40 -3.39
C GLU A 16 -10.98 -3.96 -2.90
N GLU A 17 -11.68 -3.80 -1.77
CA GLU A 17 -11.97 -2.50 -1.18
C GLU A 17 -10.68 -1.79 -0.74
N VAL A 18 -9.82 -2.53 -0.03
CA VAL A 18 -8.53 -2.02 0.43
C VAL A 18 -7.64 -1.68 -0.77
N SER A 19 -7.58 -2.56 -1.79
CA SER A 19 -6.81 -2.29 -3.00
C SER A 19 -7.23 -0.99 -3.69
N LYS A 20 -8.56 -0.78 -3.81
CA LYS A 20 -9.11 0.44 -4.37
C LYS A 20 -8.77 1.66 -3.53
N ALA A 21 -8.97 1.60 -2.21
CA ALA A 21 -8.65 2.70 -1.31
C ALA A 21 -7.17 3.10 -1.38
N LEU A 22 -6.26 2.11 -1.42
CA LEU A 22 -4.82 2.35 -1.58
C LEU A 22 -4.49 3.03 -2.92
N SER A 23 -5.18 2.67 -4.00
CA SER A 23 -4.95 3.28 -5.32
C SER A 23 -5.33 4.76 -5.41
N GLU A 24 -6.15 5.25 -4.47
CA GLU A 24 -6.54 6.67 -4.38
C GLU A 24 -5.50 7.52 -3.64
N ILE A 25 -4.52 6.89 -2.98
CA ILE A 25 -3.43 7.57 -2.26
C ILE A 25 -2.33 7.99 -3.26
N PRO A 26 -1.99 9.29 -3.38
CA PRO A 26 -1.05 9.78 -4.40
C PRO A 26 0.35 9.16 -4.36
N GLU A 27 0.84 8.82 -3.17
CA GLU A 27 2.14 8.21 -2.94
C GLU A 27 2.17 6.72 -3.33
N VAL A 28 1.03 6.06 -3.43
CA VAL A 28 0.93 4.67 -3.87
C VAL A 28 1.05 4.61 -5.40
N LYS A 29 2.08 3.92 -5.89
CA LYS A 29 2.37 3.81 -7.32
C LYS A 29 1.85 2.53 -7.93
N GLU A 30 1.80 1.46 -7.13
CA GLU A 30 1.28 0.17 -7.56
C GLU A 30 0.55 -0.51 -6.40
N VAL A 31 -0.52 -1.22 -6.71
CA VAL A 31 -1.26 -2.06 -5.78
C VAL A 31 -1.56 -3.38 -6.48
N HIS A 32 -1.24 -4.48 -5.82
CA HIS A 32 -1.43 -5.84 -6.34
C HIS A 32 -2.13 -6.67 -5.29
N ILE A 33 -3.29 -7.24 -5.64
CA ILE A 33 -3.90 -8.31 -4.86
C ILE A 33 -3.10 -9.58 -5.18
N VAL A 34 -2.56 -10.24 -4.17
CA VAL A 34 -1.63 -11.37 -4.35
C VAL A 34 -2.17 -12.63 -3.68
N TYR A 35 -1.76 -13.78 -4.22
CA TYR A 35 -1.98 -15.06 -3.55
C TYR A 35 -0.82 -15.33 -2.59
N GLY A 36 -1.11 -15.59 -1.31
CA GLY A 36 -0.08 -15.90 -0.32
C GLY A 36 -0.55 -15.74 1.12
N ILE A 37 0.41 -15.45 2.02
CA ILE A 37 0.16 -15.10 3.42
C ILE A 37 -0.17 -13.60 3.63
N TYR A 38 -0.24 -12.86 2.52
CA TYR A 38 -0.65 -11.48 2.45
C TYR A 38 -1.68 -11.40 1.33
N ASP A 39 -2.58 -10.44 1.46
CA ASP A 39 -3.69 -10.26 0.52
C ASP A 39 -3.36 -9.17 -0.50
N VAL A 40 -2.61 -8.13 -0.08
CA VAL A 40 -2.26 -6.98 -0.92
C VAL A 40 -0.79 -6.60 -0.76
N VAL A 41 -0.16 -6.22 -1.87
CA VAL A 41 1.17 -5.58 -1.93
C VAL A 41 1.04 -4.19 -2.52
N ALA A 42 1.54 -3.18 -1.81
CA ALA A 42 1.56 -1.80 -2.28
C ALA A 42 2.99 -1.29 -2.41
N ILE A 43 3.29 -0.61 -3.52
CA ILE A 43 4.55 0.10 -3.73
C ILE A 43 4.30 1.58 -3.53
N VAL A 44 4.99 2.17 -2.55
CA VAL A 44 4.84 3.58 -2.17
C VAL A 44 6.11 4.33 -2.47
N GLU A 45 6.00 5.50 -3.09
CA GLU A 45 7.12 6.37 -3.44
C GLU A 45 6.81 7.81 -3.07
N SER A 46 7.77 8.49 -2.45
CA SER A 46 7.64 9.89 -2.06
C SER A 46 8.94 10.66 -2.24
N ASN A 47 8.88 11.97 -2.03
CA ASN A 47 10.03 12.87 -2.14
C ASN A 47 10.95 12.80 -0.92
N THR A 48 10.41 12.48 0.26
CA THR A 48 11.14 12.43 1.54
C THR A 48 10.75 11.20 2.36
N PHE A 49 11.64 10.79 3.27
CA PHE A 49 11.35 9.67 4.19
C PHE A 49 10.23 10.03 5.18
N ASP A 50 10.11 11.30 5.57
CA ASP A 50 9.04 11.76 6.46
C ASP A 50 7.67 11.64 5.81
N THR A 51 7.53 12.05 4.55
CA THR A 51 6.26 11.91 3.82
C THR A 51 5.93 10.43 3.63
N LEU A 52 6.91 9.60 3.23
CA LEU A 52 6.74 8.15 3.12
C LEU A 52 6.27 7.53 4.45
N ARG A 53 6.89 7.92 5.57
CA ARG A 53 6.52 7.43 6.90
C ARG A 53 5.09 7.84 7.27
N ASN A 54 4.71 9.08 7.00
CA ASN A 54 3.37 9.57 7.28
C ASN A 54 2.30 8.84 6.46
N THR A 55 2.57 8.51 5.20
CA THR A 55 1.64 7.73 4.36
C THR A 55 1.33 6.35 4.95
N VAL A 56 2.28 5.73 5.66
CA VAL A 56 2.14 4.36 6.17
C VAL A 56 1.59 4.30 7.61
N ILE A 57 1.85 5.33 8.42
CA ILE A 57 1.55 5.32 9.86
C ILE A 57 0.28 6.14 10.20
N ALA A 58 -0.16 7.03 9.32
CA ALA A 58 -1.36 7.85 9.53
C ALA A 58 -2.65 7.01 9.44
#